data_AF-A0A7X9MMB6-F1
#
_entry.id   AF-A0A7X9MMB6-F1
#
_cell.length_a   1.000
_cell.length_b   1.000
_cell.length_c   1.000
_cell.angle_alpha   90.00
_cell.angle_beta   90.00
_cell.angle_gamma   90.00
#
_symmetry.space_group_name_H-M   'P 1'
#
loop_
_entity.id
_entity.type
_entity.pdbx_description
1 polymer ?
#
loop_
_entity_poly.entity_id
_entity_poly.type
_entity_poly.pdbx_seq_one_letter_code
_entity_poly.pdbx_strand_id
1 'polypeptide(L)'
;MFDPVAASVWADGTEPAADLDGDGIYDTVIFGSEVFDSGLSAGGALIVATDTDLDGHTDRLTAVEDDGDYGVWELHRDLDGTTRWTRVDHGNLEGDVDHENGGE
;
A
#
# COMPACT_ATOMS: atom_id res chain seq x y z
N MET A 1 10.23 8.32 4.24
CA MET A 1 10.39 7.19 3.30
C MET A 1 9.64 6.02 3.89
N PHE A 2 8.63 5.53 3.17
CA PHE A 2 7.76 4.42 3.59
C PHE A 2 8.56 3.11 3.80
N ASP A 3 8.30 2.42 4.90
CA ASP A 3 8.85 1.10 5.22
C ASP A 3 7.76 0.03 5.01
N PRO A 4 7.79 -0.70 3.88
CA PRO A 4 6.78 -1.72 3.60
C PRO A 4 6.87 -2.93 4.54
N VAL A 5 8.03 -3.19 5.16
CA VAL A 5 8.19 -4.31 6.11
C VAL A 5 7.45 -4.00 7.40
N ALA A 6 7.61 -2.79 7.94
CA ALA A 6 6.93 -2.39 9.16
C ALA A 6 5.41 -2.36 8.97
N ALA A 7 4.95 -1.83 7.82
CA ALA A 7 3.53 -1.78 7.49
C ALA A 7 2.92 -3.19 7.36
N SER A 8 3.59 -4.12 6.67
CA SER A 8 3.08 -5.48 6.50
C SER A 8 3.00 -6.24 7.83
N VAL A 9 4.02 -6.13 8.69
CA VAL A 9 4.03 -6.78 10.01
C VAL A 9 2.85 -6.31 10.87
N TRP A 10 2.50 -5.02 10.79
CA TRP A 10 1.34 -4.50 11.51
C TRP A 10 0.01 -4.99 10.89
N ALA A 11 -0.09 -4.99 9.57
CA ALA A 11 -1.28 -5.43 8.84
C ALA A 11 -1.58 -6.93 9.08
N ASP A 12 -0.56 -7.79 9.02
CA ASP A 12 -0.68 -9.25 9.26
C ASP A 12 -1.19 -9.58 10.70
N GLY A 13 -1.05 -8.63 11.63
CA GLY A 13 -1.57 -8.74 13.00
C GLY A 13 -2.99 -8.19 13.18
N THR A 14 -3.61 -7.68 12.13
CA THR A 14 -4.88 -6.94 12.17
C THR A 14 -5.96 -7.69 11.36
N GLU A 15 -7.18 -7.75 11.88
CA GLU A 15 -8.29 -8.38 11.16
C GLU A 15 -8.65 -7.56 9.91
N PRO A 16 -8.69 -8.18 8.70
CA PRO A 16 -9.10 -7.49 7.49
C PRO A 16 -10.60 -7.13 7.55
N ALA A 17 -10.94 -6.00 6.94
CA ALA A 17 -12.27 -5.42 7.03
C ALA A 17 -12.88 -5.10 5.64
N ALA A 18 -12.10 -5.26 4.57
CA ALA A 18 -12.53 -5.03 3.20
C ALA A 18 -12.26 -6.26 2.34
N ASP A 19 -13.20 -6.53 1.44
CA ASP A 19 -13.16 -7.54 0.38
C ASP A 19 -13.11 -6.72 -0.92
N LEU A 20 -11.93 -6.65 -1.55
CA LEU A 20 -11.74 -5.77 -2.70
C LEU A 20 -12.02 -6.45 -4.04
N ASP A 21 -11.95 -7.77 -4.10
CA ASP A 21 -12.18 -8.53 -5.33
C ASP A 21 -13.59 -9.12 -5.44
N GLY A 22 -14.36 -9.09 -4.35
CA GLY A 22 -15.76 -9.46 -4.27
C GLY A 22 -16.01 -10.96 -4.11
N ASP A 23 -15.03 -11.72 -3.62
CA ASP A 23 -15.16 -13.18 -3.42
C ASP A 23 -15.90 -13.57 -2.12
N GLY A 24 -16.15 -12.60 -1.23
CA GLY A 24 -16.83 -12.77 0.05
C GLY A 24 -15.90 -13.02 1.25
N ILE A 25 -14.59 -12.96 1.06
CA ILE A 25 -13.55 -13.07 2.09
C ILE A 25 -12.93 -11.69 2.29
N TYR A 26 -12.77 -11.26 3.54
CA TYR A 26 -12.04 -10.02 3.80
C TYR A 26 -10.53 -10.26 3.65
N ASP A 27 -9.91 -9.53 2.73
CA ASP A 27 -8.51 -9.66 2.32
C ASP A 27 -7.68 -8.40 2.61
N THR A 28 -8.33 -7.29 2.95
CA THR A 28 -7.71 -5.98 3.00
C THR A 28 -7.86 -5.28 4.35
N VAL A 29 -6.75 -4.70 4.81
CA VAL A 29 -6.65 -3.79 5.97
C VAL A 29 -6.35 -2.38 5.46
N ILE A 30 -7.05 -1.38 6.02
CA ILE A 30 -6.85 0.04 5.69
C ILE A 30 -6.51 0.79 6.98
N PHE A 31 -5.40 1.54 6.98
CA PHE A 31 -4.88 2.21 8.18
C PHE A 31 -4.04 3.44 7.84
N GLY A 32 -3.83 4.31 8.82
CA GLY A 32 -2.94 5.45 8.71
C GLY A 32 -1.50 5.10 9.11
N SER A 33 -0.51 5.80 8.55
CA SER A 33 0.91 5.57 8.84
C SER A 33 1.29 5.73 10.32
N GLU A 34 0.48 6.46 11.10
CA GLU A 34 0.68 6.68 12.53
C GLU A 34 0.71 5.39 13.39
N VAL A 35 0.23 4.26 12.86
CA VAL A 35 0.16 3.00 13.62
C VAL A 35 1.47 2.20 13.62
N PHE A 36 2.39 2.48 12.69
CA PHE A 36 3.70 1.82 12.61
C PHE A 36 4.88 2.80 12.39
N ASP A 37 4.63 4.05 11.98
CA ASP A 37 5.64 5.11 12.03
C ASP A 37 5.76 5.65 13.47
N SER A 38 6.97 5.59 14.02
CA SER A 38 7.29 6.12 15.35
C SER A 38 7.47 7.65 15.38
N GLY A 39 7.12 8.36 14.31
CA GLY A 39 7.10 9.82 14.23
C GLY A 39 8.31 10.44 13.53
N LEU A 40 8.86 9.79 12.50
CA LEU A 40 9.97 10.34 11.70
C LEU A 40 9.55 11.02 10.39
N SER A 41 8.29 10.95 9.96
CA SER A 41 7.72 11.79 8.88
C SER A 41 6.56 12.64 9.39
N ALA A 42 6.60 13.94 9.07
CA ALA A 42 5.63 14.93 9.52
C ALA A 42 4.31 14.95 8.70
N GLY A 43 4.07 13.92 7.88
CA GLY A 43 2.87 13.75 7.06
C GLY A 43 2.25 12.38 7.30
N GLY A 44 0.92 12.34 7.37
CA GLY A 44 0.18 11.08 7.41
C GLY A 44 0.21 10.41 6.03
N ALA A 45 0.00 9.11 6.00
CA ALA A 45 -0.28 8.38 4.77
C ALA A 45 -1.45 7.43 4.99
N LEU A 46 -2.36 7.36 4.03
CA LEU A 46 -3.34 6.28 3.94
C LEU A 46 -2.66 5.05 3.35
N ILE A 47 -2.81 3.91 4.02
CA ILE A 47 -2.21 2.65 3.59
C ILE A 47 -3.30 1.60 3.40
N VAL A 48 -3.16 0.87 2.30
CA VAL A 48 -3.98 -0.27 1.94
C VAL A 48 -3.06 -1.48 1.84
N ALA A 49 -3.28 -2.46 2.71
CA ALA A 49 -2.56 -3.73 2.75
C ALA A 49 -3.51 -4.85 2.33
N THR A 50 -3.13 -5.62 1.32
CA THR A 50 -3.97 -6.69 0.74
C THR A 50 -3.20 -8.00 0.72
N ASP A 51 -3.84 -9.04 1.25
CA ASP A 51 -3.46 -10.45 1.11
C ASP A 51 -4.12 -10.99 -0.18
N THR A 52 -3.33 -11.15 -1.24
CA THR A 52 -3.86 -11.48 -2.57
C THR A 52 -3.93 -12.99 -2.84
N ASP A 53 -3.20 -13.80 -2.05
CA ASP A 53 -3.21 -15.26 -2.16
C ASP A 53 -3.95 -15.96 -1.00
N LEU A 54 -4.50 -15.19 -0.06
CA LEU A 54 -5.29 -15.61 1.10
C LEU A 54 -4.53 -16.53 2.06
N ASP A 55 -3.21 -16.35 2.18
CA ASP A 55 -2.37 -17.11 3.10
C ASP A 55 -2.27 -16.50 4.52
N GLY A 56 -2.92 -15.37 4.74
CA GLY A 56 -2.92 -14.59 5.97
C GLY A 56 -1.81 -13.54 6.04
N HIS A 57 -1.04 -13.35 4.97
CA HIS A 57 0.04 -12.37 4.90
C HIS A 57 -0.20 -11.33 3.80
N THR A 58 0.22 -10.10 4.08
CA THR A 58 0.13 -9.00 3.12
C THR A 58 1.07 -9.25 1.94
N ASP A 59 0.52 -9.30 0.73
CA ASP A 59 1.28 -9.42 -0.52
C ASP A 59 1.47 -8.08 -1.22
N ARG A 60 0.53 -7.14 -1.03
CA ARG A 60 0.53 -5.85 -1.71
C ARG A 60 0.25 -4.71 -0.75
N LEU A 61 1.05 -3.65 -0.88
CA LEU A 61 0.90 -2.41 -0.12
C LEU A 61 0.73 -1.24 -1.08
N THR A 62 -0.25 -0.40 -0.83
CA THR A 62 -0.37 0.93 -1.44
C THR A 62 -0.29 1.97 -0.33
N ALA A 63 0.55 2.98 -0.49
CA ALA A 63 0.60 4.13 0.40
C ALA A 63 0.34 5.40 -0.40
N VAL A 64 -0.50 6.28 0.13
CA VAL A 64 -0.79 7.61 -0.41
C VAL A 64 -0.51 8.63 0.69
N GLU A 65 0.50 9.47 0.49
CA GLU A 65 0.88 10.54 1.40
C GLU A 65 -0.04 11.76 1.24
N ASP A 66 -0.08 12.63 2.25
CA ASP A 66 -0.96 13.81 2.28
C ASP A 66 -0.74 14.80 1.10
N ASP A 67 0.45 14.80 0.49
CA ASP A 67 0.79 15.61 -0.69
C ASP A 67 0.48 14.92 -2.03
N GLY A 68 -0.21 13.78 -1.98
CA GLY A 68 -0.60 13.01 -3.14
C GLY A 68 0.51 12.11 -3.70
N ASP A 69 1.72 12.11 -3.13
CA ASP A 69 2.74 11.12 -3.48
C ASP A 69 2.21 9.72 -3.14
N TYR A 70 2.32 8.79 -4.08
CA TYR A 70 1.91 7.42 -3.86
C TYR A 70 2.99 6.43 -4.23
N GLY A 71 2.92 5.25 -3.62
CA GLY A 71 3.71 4.09 -4.00
C GLY A 71 2.91 2.82 -3.86
N VAL A 72 3.25 1.84 -4.70
CA VAL A 72 2.74 0.47 -4.63
C VAL A 72 3.92 -0.47 -4.50
N TRP A 73 3.86 -1.38 -3.54
CA TRP A 73 4.84 -2.42 -3.31
C TRP A 73 4.20 -3.79 -3.37
N GLU A 74 4.94 -4.76 -3.90
CA GLU A 74 4.57 -6.18 -3.92
C GLU A 74 5.66 -7.03 -3.25
N LEU A 75 5.22 -8.02 -2.48
CA LEU A 75 6.08 -8.99 -1.81
C LEU A 75 6.54 -10.03 -2.84
N HIS A 76 7.84 -10.06 -3.11
CA HIS A 76 8.44 -11.08 -3.94
C HIS A 76 9.03 -12.18 -3.05
N ARG A 77 8.62 -13.42 -3.28
CA ARG A 77 9.16 -14.62 -2.61
C ARG A 77 10.17 -15.28 -3.56
N ASP A 78 11.46 -15.23 -3.22
CA ASP A 78 12.53 -15.84 -4.00
C ASP A 78 12.56 -17.38 -3.78
N LEU A 79 13.17 -18.12 -4.70
CA LEU A 79 13.22 -19.60 -4.66
C LEU A 79 13.95 -20.17 -3.43
N ASP A 80 14.79 -19.38 -2.79
CA ASP A 80 15.50 -19.74 -1.56
C ASP A 80 14.69 -19.47 -0.28
N GLY A 81 13.46 -18.99 -0.42
CA GLY A 81 12.56 -18.65 0.68
C GLY A 81 12.79 -17.26 1.25
N THR A 82 13.71 -16.46 0.70
CA THR A 82 13.84 -15.06 1.08
C THR A 82 12.70 -14.24 0.49
N THR A 83 12.29 -13.20 1.22
CA THR A 83 11.21 -12.31 0.82
C THR A 83 11.71 -10.88 0.70
N ARG A 84 11.29 -10.17 -0.33
CA ARG A 84 11.64 -8.76 -0.53
C ARG A 84 10.46 -7.97 -1.05
N TRP A 85 10.26 -6.78 -0.48
CA TRP A 85 9.31 -5.81 -1.02
C TRP A 85 9.94 -5.08 -2.21
N THR A 86 9.20 -5.01 -3.32
CA THR A 86 9.61 -4.27 -4.51
C THR A 86 8.60 -3.18 -4.78
N ARG A 87 9.03 -1.92 -4.92
CA ARG A 87 8.15 -0.85 -5.39
C ARG A 87 7.87 -1.06 -6.87
N VAL A 88 6.63 -1.39 -7.21
CA VAL A 88 6.19 -1.72 -8.57
C VAL A 88 5.51 -0.54 -9.27
N ASP A 89 4.99 0.41 -8.50
CA ASP A 89 4.42 1.65 -9.04
C ASP A 89 4.67 2.83 -8.08
N HIS A 90 4.71 4.04 -8.65
CA HIS A 90 4.82 5.30 -7.91
C HIS A 90 4.46 6.48 -8.79
N GLY A 91 3.99 7.54 -8.15
CA GLY A 91 3.72 8.80 -8.81
C GLY A 91 3.19 9.82 -7.81
N ASN A 92 2.56 10.86 -8.35
CA ASN A 92 1.89 11.87 -7.55
C ASN A 92 0.49 12.10 -8.14
N LEU A 93 -0.53 12.13 -7.28
CA LEU A 93 -1.93 12.25 -7.67
C LEU A 93 -2.34 13.66 -8.10
N GLU A 94 -1.50 14.68 -7.87
CA GLU A 94 -1.72 16.06 -8.35
C GLU A 94 -1.35 16.24 -9.84
N GLY A 95 -0.84 15.19 -10.49
CA GLY A 95 -0.39 15.19 -11.88
C GLY A 95 -1.46 14.81 -12.92
N ASP A 96 -2.60 15.50 -12.95
CA ASP A 96 -3.40 15.61 -14.19
C ASP A 96 -4.01 17.02 -14.33
N VAL A 97 -3.11 18.00 -14.44
CA VAL A 97 -3.41 19.33 -14.98
C VAL A 97 -2.90 19.40 -16.42
N ASP A 98 -3.56 18.72 -17.37
CA ASP A 98 -3.64 19.13 -18.78
C ASP A 98 -4.43 18.10 -19.63
N HIS A 99 -5.76 18.14 -19.56
CA HIS A 99 -6.62 17.66 -20.65
C HIS A 99 -7.61 18.73 -21.13
N GLU A 100 -7.17 19.98 -21.21
CA GLU A 100 -7.89 21.03 -21.96
C GLU A 100 -6.90 21.88 -22.74
N ASN A 101 -6.50 21.43 -23.94
CA ASN A 101 -6.15 22.31 -25.06
C ASN A 101 -6.36 21.56 -26.39
N GLY A 102 -7.57 21.02 -26.56
CA GLY A 102 -8.14 20.69 -27.86
C GLY A 102 -9.15 21.77 -28.23
N GLY A 103 -8.68 22.92 -28.69
CA GLY A 103 -9.56 24.03 -29.06
C GLY A 103 -8.86 25.09 -29.90
N GLU A 104 -9.27 25.10 -31.17
CA GLU A 104 -9.11 26.14 -32.22
C GLU A 104 -7.79 26.18 -33.03
#